data_AF-H6Q9P0-F1
#
_entry.id   AF-H6Q9P0-F1
#
_cell.length_a   1.000
_cell.length_b   1.000
_cell.length_c   1.000
_cell.angle_alpha   90.00
_cell.angle_beta   90.00
_cell.angle_gamma   90.00
#
_symmetry.space_group_name_H-M   'P 1'
#
loop_
_entity.id
_entity.type
_entity.pdbx_description
1 polymer ?
#
loop_
_entity_poly.entity_id
_entity_poly.type
_entity_poly.pdbx_seq_one_letter_code
_entity_poly.pdbx_strand_id
1 'polypeptide(L)'
;MGKAHELFKKASLEEGRDYTVYSGQGVIRLTVPEALWTIAWRAKKGDEKAEKALGQLLEAAERLGIRQYFKERIRLVLMAGTKNAVGKKMTLEEKGITVEITGFKVELVSFEDPNKTCNRPAELCRRRVTIRYKIGDKEQEFTVAWGVGEENTIRASVRINALYRAAALIAVAIREGDEEEKKNRIINRARRGSTVTPSFDNPLAMAQYDASLLGWAMEIRRRGNELRREKGKSTRETRRYKTL
;
A
#
# COMPACT_ATOMS: atom_id res chain seq x y z
N MET A 1 -28.15 -18.89 -4.13
CA MET A 1 -26.69 -18.66 -4.09
C MET A 1 -26.09 -18.17 -5.44
N GLY A 2 -26.84 -17.42 -6.28
CA GLY A 2 -26.54 -17.37 -7.74
C GLY A 2 -25.97 -16.07 -8.35
N LYS A 3 -26.33 -14.87 -7.89
CA LYS A 3 -25.99 -13.64 -8.64
C LYS A 3 -24.66 -12.99 -8.27
N ALA A 4 -24.34 -12.87 -6.98
CA ALA A 4 -23.10 -12.24 -6.53
C ALA A 4 -21.86 -13.11 -6.78
N HIS A 5 -22.00 -14.45 -6.74
CA HIS A 5 -20.90 -15.37 -7.04
C HIS A 5 -20.52 -15.32 -8.53
N GLU A 6 -21.52 -15.32 -9.41
CA GLU A 6 -21.29 -15.12 -10.83
C GLU A 6 -20.69 -13.75 -11.13
N LEU A 7 -21.13 -12.70 -10.43
CA LEU A 7 -20.58 -11.36 -10.56
C LEU A 7 -19.07 -11.35 -10.28
N PHE A 8 -18.65 -11.99 -9.19
CA PHE A 8 -17.24 -12.06 -8.80
C PHE A 8 -16.42 -12.96 -9.74
N LYS A 9 -16.96 -14.10 -10.18
CA LYS A 9 -16.30 -14.92 -11.21
C LYS A 9 -16.16 -14.16 -12.54
N LYS A 10 -17.19 -13.44 -12.97
CA LYS A 10 -17.17 -12.60 -14.20
C LYS A 10 -16.16 -11.45 -14.10
N ALA A 11 -15.88 -10.97 -12.88
CA ALA A 11 -14.85 -9.99 -12.58
C ALA A 11 -13.42 -10.56 -12.53
N SER A 12 -13.23 -11.84 -12.87
CA SER A 12 -11.95 -12.55 -12.75
C SER A 12 -11.39 -12.53 -11.33
N LEU A 13 -12.28 -12.63 -10.33
CA LEU A 13 -11.94 -12.84 -8.93
C LEU A 13 -12.00 -14.33 -8.60
N GLU A 14 -11.08 -14.78 -7.76
CA GLU A 14 -10.93 -16.18 -7.38
C GLU A 14 -11.56 -16.43 -6.00
N GLU A 15 -12.49 -17.39 -5.93
CA GLU A 15 -13.08 -17.86 -4.67
C GLU A 15 -12.01 -18.54 -3.81
N GLY A 16 -12.01 -18.24 -2.51
CA GLY A 16 -10.95 -18.64 -1.58
C GLY A 16 -9.72 -17.73 -1.63
N ARG A 17 -9.54 -16.92 -2.69
CA ARG A 17 -8.46 -15.93 -2.83
C ARG A 17 -8.94 -14.52 -2.52
N ASP A 18 -9.87 -14.01 -3.33
CA ASP A 18 -10.41 -12.65 -3.31
C ASP A 18 -11.68 -12.55 -2.46
N TYR A 19 -12.49 -13.60 -2.43
CA TYR A 19 -13.73 -13.69 -1.66
C TYR A 19 -13.96 -15.10 -1.15
N THR A 20 -14.82 -15.28 -0.15
CA THR A 20 -15.20 -16.61 0.35
C THR A 20 -16.72 -16.72 0.39
N VAL A 21 -17.26 -17.82 -0.11
CA VAL A 21 -18.70 -18.11 -0.08
C VAL A 21 -18.98 -19.07 1.08
N TYR A 22 -19.93 -18.73 1.94
CA TYR A 22 -20.39 -19.62 3.01
C TYR A 22 -21.72 -20.25 2.59
N SER A 23 -21.67 -21.54 2.24
CA SER A 23 -22.79 -22.28 1.65
C SER A 23 -23.99 -22.42 2.60
N GLY A 24 -23.79 -22.37 3.92
CA GLY A 24 -24.88 -22.47 4.90
C GLY A 24 -25.73 -21.20 5.10
N GLN A 25 -25.26 -20.03 4.64
CA GLN A 25 -25.93 -18.74 4.88
C GLN A 25 -26.14 -17.89 3.61
N GLY A 26 -25.61 -18.32 2.45
CA GLY A 26 -25.73 -17.55 1.20
C GLY A 26 -24.98 -16.22 1.21
N VAL A 27 -24.08 -16.01 2.17
CA VAL A 27 -23.29 -14.78 2.34
C VAL A 27 -21.96 -14.93 1.59
N ILE A 28 -21.65 -13.95 0.74
CA ILE A 28 -20.30 -13.81 0.18
C ILE A 28 -19.53 -12.80 1.01
N ARG A 29 -18.44 -13.26 1.64
CA ARG A 29 -17.53 -12.41 2.38
C ARG A 29 -16.39 -12.00 1.45
N LEU A 30 -16.34 -10.72 1.10
CA LEU A 30 -15.16 -10.15 0.46
C LEU A 30 -14.00 -10.15 1.46
N THR A 31 -12.80 -10.50 1.01
CA THR A 31 -11.57 -10.22 1.78
C THR A 31 -11.25 -8.74 1.63
N VAL A 32 -12.11 -7.88 2.20
CA VAL A 32 -11.94 -6.43 2.14
C VAL A 32 -10.72 -6.08 2.98
N PRO A 33 -9.73 -5.32 2.45
CA PRO A 33 -9.80 -4.46 1.26
C PRO A 33 -9.17 -4.99 -0.04
N GLU A 34 -8.55 -6.17 -0.05
CA GLU A 34 -7.66 -6.61 -1.13
C GLU A 34 -8.38 -6.85 -2.47
N ALA A 35 -9.46 -7.62 -2.47
CA ALA A 35 -10.23 -7.89 -3.69
C ALA A 35 -10.83 -6.62 -4.29
N LEU A 36 -11.34 -5.74 -3.42
CA LEU A 36 -11.91 -4.46 -3.83
C LEU A 36 -10.83 -3.54 -4.43
N TRP A 37 -9.61 -3.56 -3.89
CA TRP A 37 -8.47 -2.85 -4.49
C TRP A 37 -8.04 -3.44 -5.83
N THR A 38 -8.03 -4.76 -5.97
CA THR A 38 -7.68 -5.45 -7.23
C THR A 38 -8.64 -5.08 -8.35
N ILE A 39 -9.96 -5.13 -8.11
CA ILE A 39 -10.96 -4.72 -9.10
C ILE A 39 -10.76 -3.25 -9.46
N ALA A 40 -10.69 -2.36 -8.45
CA ALA A 40 -10.54 -0.93 -8.69
C ALA A 40 -9.25 -0.60 -9.46
N TRP A 41 -8.18 -1.35 -9.22
CA TRP A 41 -6.88 -1.12 -9.85
C TRP A 41 -6.87 -1.59 -11.31
N ARG A 42 -7.48 -2.75 -11.59
CA ARG A 42 -7.69 -3.23 -12.96
C ARG A 42 -8.60 -2.29 -13.75
N ALA A 43 -9.71 -1.86 -13.15
CA ALA A 43 -10.63 -0.88 -13.74
C ALA A 43 -9.88 0.41 -14.09
N LYS A 44 -9.07 0.95 -13.17
CA LYS A 44 -8.24 2.14 -13.42
C LYS A 44 -7.21 1.97 -14.56
N LYS A 45 -6.80 0.74 -14.85
CA LYS A 45 -5.92 0.41 -15.99
C LYS A 45 -6.67 0.18 -17.30
N GLY A 46 -7.99 0.36 -17.33
CA GLY A 46 -8.83 0.18 -18.51
C GLY A 46 -9.33 -1.25 -18.73
N ASP A 47 -9.35 -2.11 -17.70
CA ASP A 47 -9.97 -3.44 -17.81
C ASP A 47 -11.50 -3.30 -17.75
N GLU A 48 -12.15 -3.42 -18.91
CA GLU A 48 -13.62 -3.27 -19.05
C GLU A 48 -14.42 -4.23 -18.16
N LYS A 49 -13.92 -5.44 -17.89
CA LYS A 49 -14.62 -6.39 -17.01
C LYS A 49 -14.55 -5.92 -15.56
N ALA A 50 -13.38 -5.41 -15.16
CA ALA A 50 -13.21 -4.85 -13.83
C ALA A 50 -14.00 -3.54 -13.64
N GLU A 51 -14.11 -2.69 -14.67
CA GLU A 51 -14.95 -1.49 -14.64
C GLU A 51 -16.42 -1.83 -14.43
N LYS A 52 -16.96 -2.77 -15.22
CA LYS A 52 -18.35 -3.25 -15.08
C LYS A 52 -18.59 -3.84 -13.69
N ALA A 53 -17.67 -4.67 -13.20
CA ALA A 53 -17.77 -5.27 -11.88
C ALA A 53 -17.71 -4.22 -10.75
N LEU A 54 -16.84 -3.22 -10.86
CA LEU A 54 -16.76 -2.11 -9.90
C LEU A 54 -18.06 -1.30 -9.89
N GLY A 55 -18.61 -0.99 -11.07
CA GLY A 55 -19.89 -0.29 -11.21
C GLY A 55 -21.02 -1.04 -10.51
N GLN A 56 -21.17 -2.34 -10.79
CA GLN A 56 -22.18 -3.18 -10.15
C GLN A 56 -22.01 -3.26 -8.62
N LEU A 57 -20.78 -3.32 -8.12
CA LEU A 57 -20.51 -3.30 -6.68
C LEU A 57 -20.88 -1.97 -6.02
N LEU A 58 -20.60 -0.85 -6.67
CA LEU A 58 -20.95 0.48 -6.16
C LEU A 58 -22.46 0.74 -6.21
N GLU A 59 -23.17 0.21 -7.21
CA GLU A 59 -24.64 0.23 -7.27
C GLU A 59 -25.26 -0.63 -6.17
N ALA A 60 -24.74 -1.84 -5.95
CA ALA A 60 -25.19 -2.69 -4.85
C ALA A 60 -24.93 -2.03 -3.49
N ALA A 61 -23.76 -1.42 -3.29
CA ALA A 61 -23.43 -0.68 -2.09
C ALA A 61 -24.35 0.54 -1.86
N GLU A 62 -24.78 1.20 -2.93
CA GLU A 62 -25.75 2.31 -2.86
C GLU A 62 -27.12 1.84 -2.36
N ARG A 63 -27.65 0.76 -2.94
CA ARG A 63 -28.93 0.17 -2.52
C ARG A 63 -28.92 -0.30 -1.06
N LEU A 64 -27.74 -0.60 -0.52
CA LEU A 64 -27.52 -1.03 0.85
C LEU A 64 -27.14 0.13 1.79
N GLY A 65 -27.07 1.38 1.31
CA GLY A 65 -26.71 2.55 2.13
C GLY A 65 -25.24 2.59 2.58
N ILE A 66 -24.37 1.78 1.99
CA ILE A 66 -22.95 1.61 2.37
C ILE A 66 -21.97 2.08 1.28
N ARG A 67 -22.43 2.85 0.28
CA ARG A 67 -21.57 3.33 -0.83
C ARG A 67 -20.38 4.15 -0.32
N GLN A 68 -20.57 4.98 0.70
CA GLN A 68 -19.51 5.80 1.26
C GLN A 68 -18.35 4.95 1.80
N TYR A 69 -18.68 3.88 2.51
CA TYR A 69 -17.69 2.91 3.02
C TYR A 69 -16.86 2.26 1.90
N PHE A 70 -17.50 1.91 0.77
CA PHE A 70 -16.78 1.39 -0.40
C PHE A 70 -15.89 2.46 -1.05
N LYS A 71 -16.42 3.66 -1.26
CA LYS A 71 -15.69 4.81 -1.82
C LYS A 71 -14.44 5.13 -1.02
N GLU A 72 -14.55 5.18 0.31
CA GLU A 72 -13.42 5.45 1.20
C GLU A 72 -12.32 4.39 1.08
N ARG A 73 -12.71 3.11 0.92
CA ARG A 73 -11.74 2.02 0.76
C ARG A 73 -11.08 2.00 -0.62
N ILE A 74 -11.78 2.31 -1.70
CA ILE A 74 -11.15 2.38 -3.04
C ILE A 74 -10.44 3.70 -3.31
N ARG A 75 -10.65 4.74 -2.48
CA ARG A 75 -10.07 6.07 -2.67
C ARG A 75 -8.56 6.03 -2.93
N LEU A 76 -7.82 5.18 -2.21
CA LEU A 76 -6.38 5.01 -2.40
C LEU A 76 -6.03 4.58 -3.83
N VAL A 77 -6.81 3.66 -4.40
CA VAL A 77 -6.63 3.17 -5.77
C VAL A 77 -6.93 4.26 -6.78
N LEU A 78 -8.04 4.97 -6.57
CA LEU A 78 -8.46 6.07 -7.44
C LEU A 78 -7.45 7.22 -7.44
N MET A 79 -6.79 7.49 -6.30
CA MET A 79 -5.75 8.53 -6.19
C MET A 79 -4.37 8.09 -6.68
N ALA A 80 -4.13 6.80 -6.90
CA ALA A 80 -2.79 6.31 -7.22
C ALA A 80 -2.21 6.95 -8.51
N GLY A 81 -1.06 7.62 -8.44
CA GLY A 81 -0.43 8.32 -9.56
C GLY A 81 -1.21 9.51 -10.11
N THR A 82 -2.16 10.08 -9.38
CA THR A 82 -2.93 11.26 -9.84
C THR A 82 -2.41 12.59 -9.29
N LYS A 83 -1.46 12.55 -8.33
CA LYS A 83 -0.86 13.75 -7.74
C LYS A 83 0.61 13.86 -8.12
N ASN A 84 1.13 15.08 -8.09
CA ASN A 84 2.56 15.34 -8.15
C ASN A 84 3.11 15.58 -6.74
N ALA A 85 4.25 14.96 -6.41
CA ALA A 85 4.92 15.22 -5.15
C ALA A 85 5.77 16.50 -5.20
N VAL A 86 6.28 16.85 -6.39
CA VAL A 86 7.11 18.04 -6.60
C VAL A 86 6.30 19.31 -6.32
N GLY A 87 6.90 20.26 -5.60
CA GLY A 87 6.27 21.49 -5.13
C GLY A 87 5.51 21.33 -3.81
N LYS A 88 5.32 20.11 -3.30
CA LYS A 88 4.67 19.91 -2.00
C LYS A 88 5.55 20.47 -0.89
N LYS A 89 4.92 21.23 0.01
CA LYS A 89 5.59 21.86 1.16
C LYS A 89 5.16 21.23 2.46
N MET A 90 6.08 21.19 3.42
CA MET A 90 5.81 20.83 4.80
C MET A 90 6.54 21.81 5.71
N THR A 91 5.78 22.46 6.58
CA THR A 91 6.29 23.43 7.55
C THR A 91 6.18 22.85 8.95
N LEU A 92 7.30 22.82 9.68
CA LEU A 92 7.34 22.53 11.10
C LEU A 92 7.39 23.87 11.85
N GLU A 93 6.21 24.42 12.16
CA GLU A 93 6.07 25.79 12.69
C GLU A 93 6.88 26.04 13.95
N GLU A 94 6.90 25.10 14.90
CA GLU A 94 7.70 25.17 16.14
C GLU A 94 9.19 25.47 15.93
N LYS A 95 9.69 25.26 14.71
CA LYS A 95 11.11 25.40 14.36
C LYS A 95 11.35 26.28 13.14
N GLY A 96 10.30 26.86 12.55
CA GLY A 96 10.42 27.66 11.32
C GLY A 96 11.03 26.89 10.14
N ILE A 97 10.94 25.56 10.14
CA ILE A 97 11.53 24.73 9.07
C ILE A 97 10.47 24.50 8.01
N THR A 98 10.69 25.05 6.82
CA THR A 98 9.89 24.73 5.63
C THR A 98 10.73 23.92 4.67
N VAL A 99 10.22 22.76 4.28
CA VAL A 99 10.82 21.95 3.19
C VAL A 99 9.88 21.96 2.00
N GLU A 100 10.46 21.99 0.80
CA GLU A 100 9.73 21.82 -0.46
C GLU A 100 10.32 20.64 -1.21
N ILE A 101 9.47 19.71 -1.66
CA ILE A 101 9.89 18.56 -2.44
C ILE A 101 10.25 19.01 -3.86
N THR A 102 11.48 18.75 -4.29
CA THR A 102 12.00 19.09 -5.63
C THR A 102 12.06 17.86 -6.55
N GLY A 103 11.99 16.65 -5.99
CA GLY A 103 11.96 15.43 -6.78
C GLY A 103 11.44 14.22 -6.00
N PHE A 104 10.70 13.37 -6.70
CA PHE A 104 10.21 12.10 -6.18
C PHE A 104 10.39 11.03 -7.25
N LYS A 105 11.16 9.99 -6.96
CA LYS A 105 11.46 8.92 -7.91
C LYS A 105 11.25 7.57 -7.24
N VAL A 106 10.60 6.64 -7.94
CA VAL A 106 10.47 5.25 -7.49
C VAL A 106 11.21 4.35 -8.46
N GLU A 107 12.08 3.51 -7.91
CA GLU A 107 12.90 2.58 -8.68
C GLU A 107 12.74 1.17 -8.12
N LEU A 108 12.96 0.19 -9.00
CA LEU A 108 13.07 -1.21 -8.62
C LEU A 108 14.56 -1.54 -8.47
N VAL A 109 14.98 -1.90 -7.27
CA VAL A 109 16.38 -2.20 -6.96
C VAL A 109 16.52 -3.61 -6.40
N SER A 110 17.72 -4.19 -6.53
CA SER A 110 18.01 -5.50 -5.96
C SER A 110 17.88 -5.48 -4.44
N PHE A 111 17.34 -6.58 -3.90
CA PHE A 111 17.29 -6.78 -2.46
C PHE A 111 18.70 -6.95 -1.86
N GLU A 112 19.58 -7.66 -2.55
CA GLU A 112 20.97 -7.90 -2.14
C GLU A 112 21.83 -6.64 -2.27
N ASP A 113 21.71 -5.93 -3.39
CA ASP A 113 22.47 -4.70 -3.65
C ASP A 113 21.53 -3.52 -3.94
N PRO A 114 21.35 -2.57 -2.98
CA PRO A 114 20.45 -1.43 -3.17
C PRO A 114 20.89 -0.48 -4.29
N ASN A 115 22.13 -0.58 -4.77
CA ASN A 115 22.67 0.27 -5.83
C ASN A 115 22.44 -0.30 -7.23
N LYS A 116 22.02 -1.57 -7.34
CA LYS A 116 21.73 -2.22 -8.62
C LYS A 116 20.24 -2.17 -8.95
N THR A 117 19.93 -1.82 -10.19
CA THR A 117 18.58 -1.94 -10.73
C THR A 117 18.17 -3.41 -10.82
N CYS A 118 16.96 -3.72 -10.39
CA CYS A 118 16.42 -5.08 -10.49
C CYS A 118 15.83 -5.27 -11.89
N ASN A 119 16.42 -6.17 -12.69
CA ASN A 119 16.05 -6.33 -14.10
C ASN A 119 15.42 -7.70 -14.42
N ARG A 120 15.33 -8.62 -13.44
CA ARG A 120 14.95 -10.02 -13.71
C ARG A 120 13.69 -10.46 -12.97
N PRO A 121 12.80 -11.27 -13.59
CA PRO A 121 11.60 -11.82 -12.95
C PRO A 121 11.87 -12.69 -11.72
N ALA A 122 13.08 -13.28 -11.64
CA ALA A 122 13.49 -14.20 -10.58
C ALA A 122 14.25 -13.53 -9.42
N GLU A 123 14.67 -12.26 -9.55
CA GLU A 123 15.34 -11.55 -8.46
C GLU A 123 14.32 -11.06 -7.42
N LEU A 124 14.65 -11.22 -6.14
CA LEU A 124 13.92 -10.54 -5.08
C LEU A 124 14.18 -9.04 -5.24
N CYS A 125 13.20 -8.33 -5.77
CA CYS A 125 13.28 -6.89 -5.98
C CYS A 125 12.61 -6.13 -4.83
N ARG A 126 13.10 -4.92 -4.56
CA ARG A 126 12.54 -4.00 -3.58
C ARG A 126 12.30 -2.62 -4.18
N ARG A 127 11.35 -1.87 -3.60
CA ARG A 127 11.05 -0.50 -4.07
C ARG A 127 11.93 0.50 -3.34
N ARG A 128 12.73 1.26 -4.09
CA ARG A 128 13.48 2.41 -3.57
C ARG A 128 12.76 3.68 -3.97
N VAL A 129 12.46 4.51 -2.97
CA VAL A 129 11.90 5.85 -3.16
C VAL A 129 13.00 6.85 -2.86
N THR A 130 13.30 7.71 -3.81
CA THR A 130 14.25 8.83 -3.65
C THR A 130 13.46 10.12 -3.53
N ILE A 131 13.71 10.86 -2.46
CA ILE A 131 13.05 12.13 -2.14
C ILE A 131 14.11 13.23 -2.16
N ARG A 132 14.01 14.12 -3.14
CA ARG A 132 14.78 15.36 -3.22
C ARG A 132 13.95 16.52 -2.71
N TYR A 133 14.56 17.39 -1.92
CA TYR A 133 13.89 18.50 -1.26
C TYR A 133 14.85 19.64 -1.01
N LYS A 134 14.32 20.86 -0.90
CA LYS A 134 15.09 22.06 -0.55
C LYS A 134 14.69 22.61 0.82
N ILE A 135 15.65 23.23 1.50
CA ILE A 135 15.48 24.01 2.72
C ILE A 135 16.14 25.37 2.46
N GLY A 136 15.33 26.43 2.28
CA GLY A 136 15.83 27.65 1.64
C GLY A 136 16.41 27.31 0.26
N ASP A 137 17.66 27.71 0.02
CA ASP A 137 18.37 27.48 -1.25
C ASP A 137 19.19 26.18 -1.30
N LYS A 138 19.18 25.39 -0.22
CA LYS A 138 19.97 24.14 -0.13
C LYS A 138 19.14 22.94 -0.55
N GLU A 139 19.55 22.27 -1.62
CA GLU A 139 18.98 20.98 -2.03
C GLU A 139 19.61 19.82 -1.25
N GLN A 140 18.80 18.82 -0.94
CA GLN A 140 19.14 17.62 -0.19
C GLN A 140 18.39 16.43 -0.77
N GLU A 141 18.92 15.24 -0.55
CA GLU A 141 18.30 13.98 -0.95
C GLU A 141 18.35 12.96 0.18
N PHE A 142 17.32 12.12 0.29
CA PHE A 142 17.44 10.85 0.98
C PHE A 142 16.56 9.78 0.34
N THR A 143 16.90 8.52 0.61
CA THR A 143 16.22 7.37 0.04
C THR A 143 15.52 6.54 1.12
N VAL A 144 14.40 5.93 0.74
CA VAL A 144 13.65 4.96 1.53
C VAL A 144 13.55 3.69 0.71
N ALA A 145 14.19 2.61 1.16
CA ALA A 145 14.11 1.31 0.53
C ALA A 145 13.15 0.40 1.30
N TRP A 146 12.17 -0.14 0.60
CA TRP A 146 11.11 -0.99 1.12
C TRP A 146 11.35 -2.45 0.78
N GLY A 147 11.71 -3.25 1.77
CA GLY A 147 11.89 -4.69 1.64
C GLY A 147 10.68 -5.51 2.10
N VAL A 148 10.78 -6.81 1.88
CA VAL A 148 9.89 -7.83 2.39
C VAL A 148 10.62 -8.56 3.51
N GLY A 149 10.13 -8.46 4.74
CA GLY A 149 10.64 -9.20 5.89
C GLY A 149 9.99 -10.57 6.03
N GLU A 150 10.29 -11.25 7.14
CA GLU A 150 9.63 -12.50 7.52
C GLU A 150 8.11 -12.37 7.48
N GLU A 151 7.45 -13.45 7.07
CA GLU A 151 5.99 -13.53 6.88
C GLU A 151 5.42 -12.54 5.85
N ASN A 152 6.23 -12.10 4.88
CA ASN A 152 5.85 -11.12 3.86
C ASN A 152 5.39 -9.77 4.45
N THR A 153 5.96 -9.38 5.58
CA THR A 153 5.71 -8.04 6.14
C THR A 153 6.50 -7.00 5.36
N ILE A 154 5.84 -5.92 4.92
CA ILE A 154 6.57 -4.78 4.33
C ILE A 154 7.39 -4.12 5.44
N ARG A 155 8.70 -4.04 5.26
CA ARG A 155 9.61 -3.36 6.18
C ARG A 155 10.46 -2.37 5.41
N ALA A 156 10.44 -1.12 5.87
CA ALA A 156 11.48 -0.16 5.55
C ALA A 156 12.10 0.32 6.86
N SER A 157 13.36 0.71 6.79
CA SER A 157 14.04 1.40 7.89
C SER A 157 14.84 2.52 7.28
N VAL A 158 14.55 3.75 7.70
CA VAL A 158 15.22 4.95 7.22
C VAL A 158 15.76 5.71 8.42
N ARG A 159 17.06 6.01 8.39
CA ARG A 159 17.68 6.84 9.41
C ARG A 159 17.33 8.30 9.13
N ILE A 160 16.53 8.89 10.02
CA ILE A 160 16.14 10.30 9.93
C ILE A 160 16.95 11.04 10.99
N ASN A 161 18.18 11.44 10.64
CA ASN A 161 19.10 12.12 11.54
C ASN A 161 18.93 13.66 11.55
N ALA A 162 17.78 14.16 11.10
CA ALA A 162 17.47 15.58 11.14
C ALA A 162 15.97 15.86 10.92
N LEU A 163 15.51 16.99 11.46
CA LEU A 163 14.12 17.44 11.33
C LEU A 163 13.71 17.74 9.88
N TYR A 164 14.63 18.20 9.04
CA TYR A 164 14.32 18.47 7.63
C TYR A 164 14.03 17.18 6.84
N ARG A 165 14.75 16.08 7.10
CA ARG A 165 14.45 14.75 6.53
C ARG A 165 13.11 14.24 7.03
N ALA A 166 12.77 14.52 8.29
CA ALA A 166 11.47 14.18 8.87
C ALA A 166 10.34 14.93 8.16
N ALA A 167 10.48 16.25 7.97
CA ALA A 167 9.52 17.08 7.26
C ALA A 167 9.34 16.61 5.81
N ALA A 168 10.44 16.28 5.11
CA ALA A 168 10.38 15.78 3.74
C ALA A 168 9.69 14.42 3.67
N LEU A 169 9.96 13.51 4.63
CA LEU A 169 9.25 12.24 4.73
C LEU A 169 7.74 12.45 4.98
N ILE A 170 7.38 13.32 5.93
CA ILE A 170 5.98 13.63 6.25
C ILE A 170 5.26 14.16 5.01
N ALA A 171 5.90 15.05 4.24
CA ALA A 171 5.33 15.63 3.03
C ALA A 171 4.84 14.54 2.07
N VAL A 172 5.56 13.45 1.87
CA VAL A 172 5.20 12.45 0.86
C VAL A 172 4.62 11.14 1.43
N ALA A 173 4.90 10.82 2.69
CA ALA A 173 4.57 9.54 3.32
C ALA A 173 3.33 9.57 4.21
N ILE A 174 2.75 10.75 4.45
CA ILE A 174 1.55 10.94 5.28
C ILE A 174 0.45 11.54 4.41
N ARG A 175 -0.79 11.03 4.54
CA ARG A 175 -1.92 11.54 3.76
C ARG A 175 -2.33 12.90 4.28
N GLU A 176 -2.88 13.72 3.41
CA GLU A 176 -3.58 14.94 3.85
C GLU A 176 -4.77 14.53 4.72
N GLY A 177 -4.82 15.07 5.94
CA GLY A 177 -5.82 14.73 6.96
C GLY A 177 -5.53 13.46 7.76
N ASP A 178 -4.40 12.77 7.58
CA ASP A 178 -3.95 11.74 8.53
C ASP A 178 -3.59 12.38 9.89
N GLU A 179 -3.74 11.61 10.96
CA GLU A 179 -3.58 12.02 12.35
C GLU A 179 -2.23 12.70 12.66
N GLU A 180 -2.31 13.79 13.42
CA GLU A 180 -1.17 14.55 13.94
C GLU A 180 -0.22 13.68 14.78
N GLU A 181 -0.75 12.60 15.39
CA GLU A 181 0.05 11.59 16.08
C GLU A 181 1.11 10.96 15.17
N LYS A 182 0.75 10.59 13.92
CA LYS A 182 1.69 9.98 12.98
C LYS A 182 2.82 10.94 12.63
N LYS A 183 2.52 12.23 12.45
CA LYS A 183 3.52 13.29 12.21
C LYS A 183 4.45 13.42 13.42
N ASN A 184 3.87 13.56 14.62
CA ASN A 184 4.60 13.72 15.88
C ASN A 184 5.54 12.54 16.16
N ARG A 185 5.12 11.31 15.86
CA ARG A 185 5.97 10.12 16.00
C ARG A 185 7.22 10.19 15.12
N ILE A 186 7.09 10.62 13.85
CA ILE A 186 8.23 10.78 12.94
C ILE A 186 9.17 11.88 13.43
N ILE A 187 8.62 13.03 13.85
CA ILE A 187 9.39 14.16 14.39
C ILE A 187 10.17 13.73 15.65
N ASN A 188 9.52 13.07 16.59
CA ASN A 188 10.14 12.63 17.84
C ASN A 188 11.29 11.64 17.62
N ARG A 189 11.16 10.72 16.65
CA ARG A 189 12.24 9.81 16.26
C ARG A 189 13.41 10.56 15.63
N ALA A 190 13.12 11.56 14.79
CA ALA A 190 14.15 12.38 14.18
C ALA A 190 14.96 13.19 15.20
N ARG A 191 14.31 13.75 16.23
CA ARG A 191 14.96 14.46 17.34
C ARG A 191 15.96 13.59 18.09
N ARG A 192 15.69 12.29 18.21
CA ARG A 192 16.57 11.31 18.86
C ARG A 192 17.66 10.74 17.92
N GLY A 193 17.82 11.28 16.71
CA GLY A 193 18.77 10.78 15.71
C GLY A 193 18.53 9.31 15.30
N SER A 194 17.30 8.83 15.49
CA SER A 194 16.95 7.42 15.42
C SER A 194 16.42 6.99 14.04
N THR A 195 16.28 5.69 13.86
CA THR A 195 15.65 5.09 12.69
C THR A 195 14.13 5.16 12.81
N VAL A 196 13.45 5.56 11.73
CA VAL A 196 12.00 5.38 11.56
C VAL A 196 11.80 4.07 10.83
N THR A 197 10.80 3.30 11.25
CA THR A 197 10.32 2.12 10.53
C THR A 197 8.99 2.47 9.90
N PRO A 198 8.98 2.94 8.64
CA PRO A 198 7.75 3.17 7.90
C PRO A 198 6.87 1.91 7.87
N SER A 199 5.58 2.13 8.06
CA SER A 199 4.54 1.10 8.08
C SER A 199 4.00 0.80 6.68
N PHE A 200 3.20 -0.26 6.54
CA PHE A 200 2.50 -0.61 5.30
C PHE A 200 1.65 0.53 4.72
N ASP A 201 1.18 1.48 5.55
CA ASP A 201 0.38 2.61 5.08
C ASP A 201 1.19 3.66 4.31
N ASN A 202 2.49 3.78 4.56
CA ASN A 202 3.31 4.80 3.92
C ASN A 202 3.51 4.59 2.40
N PRO A 203 3.78 3.39 1.86
CA PRO A 203 3.82 3.19 0.42
C PRO A 203 2.43 3.39 -0.22
N LEU A 204 1.33 3.12 0.50
CA LEU A 204 -0.02 3.43 0.04
C LEU A 204 -0.27 4.94 -0.02
N ALA A 205 0.21 5.70 0.96
CA ALA A 205 0.13 7.16 0.95
C ALA A 205 0.97 7.74 -0.21
N MET A 206 2.18 7.24 -0.40
CA MET A 206 3.06 7.65 -1.50
C MET A 206 2.54 7.21 -2.88
N ALA A 207 1.68 6.18 -2.94
CA ALA A 207 1.15 5.71 -4.21
C ALA A 207 0.32 6.76 -4.95
N GLN A 208 -0.17 7.80 -4.27
CA GLN A 208 -0.81 8.94 -4.93
C GLN A 208 0.13 9.68 -5.89
N TYR A 209 1.44 9.57 -5.68
CA TYR A 209 2.49 10.17 -6.51
C TYR A 209 3.09 9.20 -7.53
N ASP A 210 3.21 7.93 -7.17
CA ASP A 210 3.70 6.88 -8.06
C ASP A 210 2.88 5.60 -7.88
N ALA A 211 2.08 5.27 -8.88
CA ALA A 211 1.11 4.19 -8.79
C ALA A 211 1.77 2.79 -8.72
N SER A 212 3.06 2.66 -9.04
CA SER A 212 3.79 1.39 -8.92
C SER A 212 3.92 0.92 -7.47
N LEU A 213 3.88 1.85 -6.51
CA LEU A 213 3.91 1.55 -5.08
C LEU A 213 2.63 0.85 -4.60
N LEU A 214 1.47 1.21 -5.15
CA LEU A 214 0.21 0.52 -4.85
C LEU A 214 0.23 -0.92 -5.36
N GLY A 215 0.61 -1.11 -6.63
CA GLY A 215 0.71 -2.44 -7.23
C GLY A 215 1.67 -3.35 -6.46
N TRP A 216 2.81 -2.80 -6.03
CA TRP A 216 3.77 -3.52 -5.20
C TRP A 216 3.21 -3.86 -3.81
N ALA A 217 2.59 -2.90 -3.11
CA ALA A 217 2.02 -3.15 -1.78
C ALA A 217 0.90 -4.20 -1.79
N MET A 218 0.06 -4.19 -2.84
CA MET A 218 -0.98 -5.21 -3.05
C MET A 218 -0.37 -6.60 -3.26
N GLU A 219 0.67 -6.70 -4.09
CA GLU A 219 1.36 -7.97 -4.36
C GLU A 219 1.99 -8.58 -3.10
N ILE A 220 2.63 -7.77 -2.25
CA ILE A 220 3.21 -8.25 -0.99
C ILE A 220 2.11 -8.76 -0.04
N ARG A 221 1.01 -8.00 0.09
CA ARG A 221 -0.13 -8.40 0.92
C ARG A 221 -0.73 -9.74 0.46
N ARG A 222 -0.86 -9.90 -0.86
CA ARG A 222 -1.34 -11.14 -1.49
C ARG A 222 -0.46 -12.33 -1.13
N ARG A 223 0.85 -12.23 -1.36
CA ARG A 223 1.80 -13.29 -1.02
C ARG A 223 1.78 -13.63 0.48
N GLY A 224 1.62 -12.63 1.35
CA GLY A 224 1.49 -12.87 2.80
C GLY A 224 0.24 -13.67 3.17
N ASN A 225 -0.88 -13.41 2.51
CA ASN A 225 -2.12 -14.15 2.75
C ASN A 225 -2.05 -15.60 2.23
N GLU A 226 -1.38 -15.83 1.11
CA GLU A 226 -1.15 -17.17 0.55
C GLU A 226 -0.33 -18.05 1.50
N LEU A 227 0.82 -17.58 1.98
CA LEU A 227 1.65 -18.32 2.93
C LEU A 227 0.93 -18.62 4.25
N ARG A 228 0.12 -17.69 4.76
CA ARG A 228 -0.68 -17.92 5.97
C ARG A 228 -1.72 -19.02 5.78
N ARG A 229 -2.33 -19.11 4.60
CA ARG A 229 -3.27 -20.19 4.25
C ARG A 229 -2.55 -21.53 4.14
N GLU A 230 -1.36 -21.58 3.56
CA GLU A 230 -0.54 -22.80 3.49
C GLU A 230 -0.11 -23.30 4.88
N LYS A 231 0.38 -22.41 5.74
CA LYS A 231 0.68 -22.74 7.15
C LYS A 231 -0.57 -23.20 7.92
N GLY A 232 -1.72 -22.58 7.68
CA GLY A 232 -3.01 -22.94 8.29
C GLY A 232 -3.58 -24.28 7.80
N LYS A 233 -3.29 -24.67 6.54
CA LYS A 233 -3.61 -26.00 6.01
C LYS A 233 -2.68 -27.05 6.59
N SER A 234 -1.38 -26.80 6.62
CA SER A 234 -0.36 -27.66 7.21
C SER A 234 -0.71 -28.01 8.67
N THR A 235 -1.01 -27.01 9.51
CA THR A 235 -1.40 -27.24 10.93
C THR A 235 -2.73 -27.97 11.11
N ARG A 236 -3.69 -27.82 10.17
CA ARG A 236 -4.96 -28.59 10.18
C ARG A 236 -4.77 -30.03 9.71
N GLU A 237 -3.89 -30.28 8.75
CA GLU A 237 -3.53 -31.63 8.32
C GLU A 237 -2.71 -32.36 9.38
N THR A 238 -1.77 -31.70 10.07
CA THR A 238 -1.04 -32.32 11.19
C THR A 238 -1.96 -32.70 12.35
N ARG A 239 -3.07 -31.95 12.54
CA ARG A 239 -4.10 -32.32 13.52
C ARG A 239 -5.01 -33.46 13.04
N ARG A 240 -5.22 -33.64 11.73
CA ARG A 240 -5.97 -34.78 11.18
C ARG A 240 -5.19 -36.09 11.25
N TYR A 241 -3.86 -36.05 11.21
CA TYR A 241 -3.01 -37.25 11.35
C TYR A 241 -2.65 -37.61 12.81
N LYS A 242 -3.18 -36.88 13.81
CA LYS A 242 -3.06 -37.24 15.24
C LYS A 242 -4.38 -37.74 15.86
N THR A 243 -5.40 -37.97 15.04
CA THR A 243 -6.67 -38.59 15.43
C THR A 243 -6.98 -39.77 14.51
N LEU A 244 -6.05 -40.74 14.50
CA LEU A 244 -6.30 -42.12 14.09
C LEU A 244 -5.92 -43.03 15.27
#